data_AF-A0A954UU83-F1
#
_entry.id   AF-A0A954UU83-F1
#
_cell.length_a   1.000
_cell.length_b   1.000
_cell.length_c   1.000
_cell.angle_alpha   90.00
_cell.angle_beta   90.00
_cell.angle_gamma   90.00
#
_symmetry.space_group_name_H-M   'P 1'
#
loop_
_entity.id
_entity.type
_entity.pdbx_description
1 polymer ?
#
loop_
_entity_poly.entity_id
_entity_poly.type
_entity_poly.pdbx_seq_one_letter_code
_entity_poly.pdbx_strand_id
1 'polypeptide(L)'
;CILAAWWALKERNITIRDLRVWLASFELTARRDGAQTKFAPRPTHDELATIAGLRPAMVRRSLRQLERANLLFWSKAGARPIVPLSPDDDGRGFVAWVESVENQARPVPVPRRTIRNLAKTNRKSIFATAFGHLLRCMYFRRGRVVSGGRCKATWTAEVFGIHERTVKAARRELERRLWLIRQDSSQYALNRWGPAVIVNLRWRPTTNRAKSPPPARQSHPQSPPPILDKELFYRRSKNQEPPIERKDGFQIRVGSSAPRISRVHARDLEMSERIEALRNQAIQLGLVRDTACDRLRFHGAAEHARMKATSNPPGLFMWLIRQKKWSFITQDEEDRALRKIKEFDFGIDERETA
;
A
#
# COMPACT_ATOMS: atom_id res chain seq x y z
N CYS A 1 16.16 -14.13 2.14
CA CYS A 1 17.02 -13.06 1.56
C CYS A 1 17.08 -11.78 2.39
N ILE A 2 15.95 -11.09 2.69
CA ILE A 2 15.95 -9.80 3.41
C ILE A 2 16.60 -9.91 4.79
N LEU A 3 16.22 -10.93 5.57
CA LEU A 3 16.75 -11.16 6.91
C LEU A 3 18.27 -11.44 6.88
N ALA A 4 18.74 -12.26 5.95
CA ALA A 4 20.17 -12.52 5.75
C ALA A 4 20.97 -11.25 5.41
N ALA A 5 20.48 -10.43 4.49
CA ALA A 5 21.14 -9.17 4.14
C ALA A 5 21.17 -8.19 5.32
N TRP A 6 20.11 -8.17 6.15
CA TRP A 6 20.09 -7.35 7.35
C TRP A 6 21.03 -7.89 8.44
N TRP A 7 21.11 -9.21 8.60
CA TRP A 7 22.03 -9.85 9.54
C TRP A 7 23.48 -9.49 9.20
N ALA A 8 23.89 -9.63 7.94
CA ALA A 8 25.22 -9.23 7.49
C ALA A 8 25.52 -7.74 7.73
N LEU A 9 24.49 -6.87 7.67
CA LEU A 9 24.63 -5.46 8.00
C LEU A 9 24.77 -5.25 9.53
N LYS A 10 24.07 -6.05 10.34
CA LYS A 10 24.14 -6.02 11.80
C LYS A 10 25.53 -6.46 12.29
N GLU A 11 26.05 -7.54 11.72
CA GLU A 11 27.40 -8.08 11.97
C GLU A 11 28.52 -7.25 11.32
N ARG A 12 28.17 -6.15 10.65
CA ARG A 12 29.11 -5.25 9.95
C ARG A 12 29.94 -5.92 8.84
N ASN A 13 29.55 -7.12 8.41
CA ASN A 13 30.09 -7.80 7.24
C ASN A 13 29.80 -7.02 5.95
N ILE A 14 28.72 -6.23 5.93
CA ILE A 14 28.39 -5.32 4.84
C ILE A 14 28.02 -3.93 5.36
N THR A 15 28.11 -2.92 4.50
CA THR A 15 27.69 -1.55 4.79
C THR A 15 26.33 -1.23 4.15
N ILE A 16 25.74 -0.08 4.51
CA ILE A 16 24.51 0.42 3.87
C ILE A 16 24.69 0.60 2.35
N ARG A 17 25.90 0.99 1.92
CA ARG A 17 26.22 1.08 0.49
C ARG A 17 26.13 -0.28 -0.17
N ASP A 18 26.64 -1.32 0.47
CA ASP A 18 26.63 -2.66 -0.09
C ASP A 18 25.20 -3.21 -0.13
N LEU A 19 24.37 -2.91 0.87
CA LEU A 19 22.93 -3.22 0.86
C LEU A 19 22.18 -2.55 -0.33
N ARG A 20 22.57 -1.33 -0.71
CA ARG A 20 22.03 -0.65 -1.91
C ARG A 20 22.40 -1.38 -3.19
N VAL A 21 23.65 -1.83 -3.31
CA VAL A 21 24.11 -2.61 -4.47
C VAL A 21 23.42 -3.97 -4.51
N TRP A 22 23.22 -4.61 -3.35
CA TRP A 22 22.46 -5.84 -3.21
C TRP A 22 21.04 -5.69 -3.74
N LEU A 23 20.31 -4.63 -3.36
CA LEU A 23 18.98 -4.36 -3.93
C LEU A 23 19.02 -4.03 -5.42
N ALA A 24 20.00 -3.24 -5.88
CA ALA A 24 20.16 -2.93 -7.30
C ALA A 24 20.34 -4.19 -8.15
N SER A 25 20.97 -5.23 -7.59
CA SER A 25 21.17 -6.53 -8.22
C SER A 25 19.86 -7.28 -8.51
N PHE A 26 18.86 -7.20 -7.61
CA PHE A 26 17.52 -7.76 -7.86
C PHE A 26 16.79 -7.02 -8.98
N GLU A 27 16.87 -5.68 -8.99
CA GLU A 27 16.27 -4.90 -10.09
C GLU A 27 16.94 -5.21 -11.43
N LEU A 28 18.27 -5.37 -11.44
CA LEU A 28 19.04 -5.74 -12.61
C LEU A 28 18.59 -7.10 -13.19
N THR A 29 18.40 -8.07 -12.32
CA THR A 29 17.92 -9.42 -12.68
C THR A 29 16.51 -9.34 -13.22
N ALA A 30 15.60 -8.68 -12.50
CA ALA A 30 14.21 -8.54 -12.91
C ALA A 30 14.00 -7.72 -14.20
N ARG A 31 14.94 -6.83 -14.55
CA ARG A 31 14.96 -6.15 -15.87
C ARG A 31 15.22 -7.12 -17.00
N ARG A 32 16.13 -8.08 -16.78
CA ARG A 32 16.54 -9.06 -17.77
C ARG A 32 15.51 -10.18 -17.92
N ASP A 33 14.93 -10.65 -16.83
CA ASP A 33 13.84 -11.66 -16.88
C ASP A 33 12.64 -11.16 -17.69
N GLY A 34 12.35 -9.85 -17.64
CA GLY A 34 11.29 -9.23 -18.43
C GLY A 34 11.69 -8.84 -19.86
N ALA A 35 12.98 -8.86 -20.19
CA ALA A 35 13.48 -8.55 -21.53
C ALA A 35 13.59 -9.86 -22.33
N GLN A 36 12.53 -10.23 -23.06
CA GLN A 36 12.51 -11.38 -23.98
C GLN A 36 13.41 -11.17 -25.22
N THR A 37 14.54 -10.49 -25.09
CA THR A 37 15.45 -10.25 -26.22
C THR A 37 16.59 -11.27 -26.18
N LYS A 38 16.74 -12.03 -27.26
CA LYS A 38 17.86 -12.98 -27.49
C LYS A 38 19.26 -12.34 -27.39
N PHE A 39 19.34 -11.02 -27.27
CA PHE A 39 20.55 -10.21 -27.21
C PHE A 39 20.55 -9.24 -26.01
N ALA A 40 20.13 -9.70 -24.83
CA ALA A 40 20.27 -8.88 -23.63
C ALA A 40 21.76 -8.56 -23.37
N PRO A 41 22.18 -7.28 -23.40
CA PRO A 41 23.58 -6.92 -23.19
C PRO A 41 24.06 -7.39 -21.81
N ARG A 42 25.34 -7.79 -21.74
CA ARG A 42 25.95 -8.30 -20.51
C ARG A 42 25.78 -7.27 -19.38
N PRO A 43 25.46 -7.73 -18.15
CA PRO A 43 25.34 -6.86 -16.98
C PRO A 43 26.65 -6.12 -16.74
N THR A 44 26.59 -4.79 -16.83
CA THR A 44 27.75 -3.93 -16.58
C THR A 44 27.70 -3.39 -15.16
N HIS A 45 28.89 -3.13 -14.62
CA HIS A 45 29.03 -2.42 -13.35
C HIS A 45 28.39 -1.02 -13.41
N ASP A 46 28.39 -0.39 -14.59
CA ASP A 46 27.81 0.94 -14.82
C ASP A 46 26.28 0.94 -14.75
N GLU A 47 25.63 -0.14 -15.20
CA GLU A 47 24.18 -0.29 -15.08
C GLU A 47 23.78 -0.36 -13.60
N LEU A 48 24.48 -1.19 -12.82
CA LEU A 48 24.28 -1.26 -11.36
C LEU A 48 24.58 0.08 -10.66
N ALA A 49 25.64 0.76 -11.08
CA ALA A 49 26.01 2.07 -10.56
C ALA A 49 24.88 3.10 -10.77
N THR A 50 24.25 3.07 -11.95
CA THR A 50 23.11 3.91 -12.30
C THR A 50 21.87 3.59 -11.45
N ILE A 51 21.56 2.31 -11.25
CA ILE A 51 20.41 1.88 -10.43
C ILE A 51 20.61 2.30 -8.97
N ALA A 52 21.78 2.02 -8.42
CA ALA A 52 22.11 2.35 -7.03
C ALA A 52 22.38 3.85 -6.82
N GLY A 53 22.67 4.62 -7.86
CA GLY A 53 23.11 6.02 -7.74
C GLY A 53 24.49 6.12 -7.08
N LEU A 54 25.44 5.32 -7.55
CA LEU A 54 26.82 5.22 -7.05
C LEU A 54 27.82 5.36 -8.19
N ARG A 55 29.11 5.54 -7.86
CA ARG A 55 30.20 5.47 -8.85
C ARG A 55 30.55 4.00 -9.17
N PRO A 56 30.93 3.65 -10.40
CA PRO A 56 31.26 2.27 -10.78
C PRO A 56 32.36 1.62 -9.92
N ALA A 57 33.38 2.39 -9.51
CA ALA A 57 34.43 1.91 -8.62
C ALA A 57 33.89 1.42 -7.27
N MET A 58 32.88 2.10 -6.72
CA MET A 58 32.25 1.73 -5.45
C MET A 58 31.42 0.46 -5.59
N VAL A 59 30.75 0.28 -6.73
CA VAL A 59 29.97 -0.93 -7.03
C VAL A 59 30.88 -2.15 -7.06
N ARG A 60 32.03 -2.09 -7.74
CA ARG A 60 32.99 -3.21 -7.76
C ARG A 60 33.44 -3.63 -6.37
N ARG A 61 33.76 -2.66 -5.50
CA ARG A 61 34.12 -2.94 -4.09
C ARG A 61 32.95 -3.59 -3.34
N SER A 62 31.73 -3.08 -3.55
CA SER A 62 30.53 -3.58 -2.87
C SER A 62 30.18 -5.01 -3.33
N LEU A 63 30.33 -5.33 -4.62
CA LEU A 63 30.11 -6.68 -5.16
C LEU A 63 31.05 -7.70 -4.51
N ARG A 64 32.36 -7.40 -4.42
CA ARG A 64 33.32 -8.28 -3.73
C ARG A 64 32.94 -8.50 -2.26
N GLN A 65 32.43 -7.46 -1.60
CA GLN A 65 31.99 -7.59 -0.20
C GLN A 65 30.73 -8.45 -0.07
N LEU A 66 29.78 -8.32 -1.00
CA LEU A 66 28.56 -9.13 -1.04
C LEU A 66 28.84 -10.60 -1.38
N GLU A 67 29.82 -10.86 -2.24
CA GLU A 67 30.30 -12.22 -2.54
C GLU A 67 30.96 -12.85 -1.32
N ARG A 68 31.84 -12.12 -0.63
CA ARG A 68 32.43 -12.59 0.65
C ARG A 68 31.39 -12.86 1.73
N ALA A 69 30.32 -12.10 1.76
CA ALA A 69 29.22 -12.29 2.70
C ALA A 69 28.21 -13.37 2.25
N ASN A 70 28.46 -14.08 1.14
CA ASN A 70 27.57 -15.08 0.55
C ASN A 70 26.13 -14.59 0.30
N LEU A 71 25.96 -13.30 -0.01
CA LEU A 71 24.65 -12.68 -0.30
C LEU A 71 24.36 -12.58 -1.79
N LEU A 72 25.39 -12.65 -2.62
CA LEU A 72 25.32 -12.43 -4.05
C LEU A 72 26.44 -13.20 -4.74
N PHE A 73 26.14 -13.80 -5.88
CA PHE A 73 27.13 -14.25 -6.84
C PHE A 73 27.08 -13.37 -8.09
N TRP A 74 28.21 -12.80 -8.50
CA TRP A 74 28.29 -11.99 -9.72
C TRP A 74 28.94 -12.77 -10.85
N SER A 75 28.25 -12.84 -11.99
CA SER A 75 28.76 -13.53 -13.18
C SER A 75 28.51 -12.72 -14.45
N LYS A 76 29.10 -13.16 -15.56
CA LYS A 76 28.82 -12.62 -16.90
C LYS A 76 27.33 -12.74 -17.29
N ALA A 77 26.58 -13.64 -16.67
CA ALA A 77 25.15 -13.84 -16.91
C ALA A 77 24.26 -12.94 -16.02
N GLY A 78 24.78 -12.36 -14.94
CA GLY A 78 23.97 -11.61 -13.99
C GLY A 78 24.46 -11.70 -12.56
N ALA A 79 23.88 -10.83 -11.75
CA ALA A 79 23.79 -11.00 -10.32
C ALA A 79 22.82 -12.14 -10.00
N ARG A 80 23.24 -13.08 -9.16
CA ARG A 80 22.37 -14.10 -8.57
C ARG A 80 22.36 -13.91 -7.06
N PRO A 81 21.26 -13.44 -6.48
CA PRO A 81 21.14 -13.37 -5.03
C PRO A 81 21.24 -14.76 -4.43
N ILE A 82 22.11 -14.91 -3.44
CA ILE A 82 22.25 -16.15 -2.67
C ILE A 82 21.49 -15.98 -1.37
N VAL A 83 20.79 -17.03 -0.95
CA VAL A 83 20.36 -17.17 0.45
C VAL A 83 21.51 -17.84 1.17
N PRO A 84 22.30 -17.12 1.99
CA PRO A 84 23.40 -17.77 2.69
C PRO A 84 22.83 -18.83 3.63
N LEU A 85 23.39 -20.04 3.54
CA LEU A 85 23.37 -21.03 4.60
C LEU A 85 24.37 -20.57 5.67
N SER A 86 24.04 -19.50 6.41
CA SER A 86 24.87 -18.87 7.45
C SER A 86 26.22 -18.26 6.97
N PRO A 87 26.55 -17.03 7.37
CA PRO A 87 27.93 -16.55 7.33
C PRO A 87 28.67 -17.05 8.59
N ASP A 88 29.66 -17.94 8.43
CA ASP A 88 30.83 -18.26 9.29
C ASP A 88 30.78 -17.99 10.81
N ASP A 89 29.64 -18.23 11.47
CA ASP A 89 29.48 -18.13 12.93
C ASP A 89 28.50 -19.23 13.38
N ASP A 90 29.00 -20.47 13.51
CA ASP A 90 28.31 -21.68 14.02
C ASP A 90 26.87 -21.99 13.52
N GLY A 91 26.30 -21.22 12.59
CA GLY A 91 24.89 -21.22 12.22
C GLY A 91 23.92 -20.74 13.31
N ARG A 92 24.25 -20.96 14.59
CA ARG A 92 23.29 -20.92 15.71
C ARG A 92 22.66 -19.55 15.94
N GLY A 93 23.45 -18.48 15.91
CA GLY A 93 22.94 -17.12 16.19
C GLY A 93 22.00 -16.59 15.10
N PHE A 94 22.38 -16.79 13.83
CA PHE A 94 21.57 -16.36 12.68
C PHE A 94 20.29 -17.21 12.58
N VAL A 95 20.39 -18.53 12.69
CA VAL A 95 19.23 -19.42 12.58
C VAL A 95 18.22 -19.14 13.69
N ALA A 96 18.68 -19.08 14.96
CA ALA A 96 17.80 -18.77 16.08
C ALA A 96 17.13 -17.39 15.94
N TRP A 97 17.88 -16.38 15.46
CA TRP A 97 17.29 -15.07 15.20
C TRP A 97 16.26 -15.10 14.08
N VAL A 98 16.53 -15.79 12.97
CA VAL A 98 15.57 -15.93 11.85
C VAL A 98 14.31 -16.67 12.30
N GLU A 99 14.45 -17.75 13.09
CA GLU A 99 13.34 -18.52 13.65
C GLU A 99 12.46 -17.69 14.60
N SER A 100 13.05 -16.71 15.30
CA SER A 100 12.29 -15.76 16.12
C SER A 100 11.40 -14.80 15.31
N VAL A 101 11.65 -14.67 13.99
CA VAL A 101 10.87 -13.81 13.11
C VAL A 101 9.65 -14.57 12.59
N GLU A 102 8.46 -14.11 12.98
CA GLU A 102 7.20 -14.65 12.48
C GLU A 102 7.15 -14.67 10.94
N ASN A 103 6.70 -15.80 10.38
CA ASN A 103 6.54 -16.01 8.93
C ASN A 103 7.84 -15.86 8.12
N GLN A 104 9.01 -16.18 8.71
CA GLN A 104 10.32 -16.02 8.07
C GLN A 104 10.49 -16.78 6.73
N ALA A 105 9.88 -17.95 6.59
CA ALA A 105 9.96 -18.78 5.38
C ALA A 105 9.10 -18.26 4.21
N ARG A 106 8.27 -17.24 4.45
CA ARG A 106 7.29 -16.79 3.48
C ARG A 106 7.93 -16.01 2.32
N PRO A 107 7.54 -16.27 1.06
CA PRO A 107 7.94 -15.42 -0.05
C PRO A 107 7.30 -14.03 0.05
N VAL A 108 8.13 -13.00 -0.07
CA VAL A 108 7.71 -11.59 0.00
C VAL A 108 7.73 -10.98 -1.42
N PRO A 109 6.57 -10.64 -2.01
CA PRO A 109 6.50 -9.97 -3.30
C PRO A 109 6.93 -8.51 -3.14
N VAL A 110 8.20 -8.21 -3.40
CA VAL A 110 8.72 -6.84 -3.33
C VAL A 110 8.53 -6.15 -4.68
N PRO A 111 7.78 -5.03 -4.76
CA PRO A 111 7.63 -4.30 -6.02
C PRO A 111 8.97 -3.75 -6.50
N ARG A 112 9.30 -3.95 -7.77
CA ARG A 112 10.53 -3.45 -8.42
C ARG A 112 10.79 -1.95 -8.20
N ARG A 113 9.72 -1.15 -8.14
CA ARG A 113 9.80 0.30 -7.85
C ARG A 113 10.33 0.58 -6.45
N THR A 114 9.90 -0.21 -5.46
CA THR A 114 10.41 -0.15 -4.08
C THR A 114 11.89 -0.46 -4.04
N ILE A 115 12.32 -1.53 -4.73
CA ILE A 115 13.74 -1.93 -4.83
C ILE A 115 14.57 -0.78 -5.39
N ARG A 116 14.15 -0.18 -6.52
CA ARG A 116 14.85 0.95 -7.14
C ARG A 116 14.99 2.17 -6.23
N ASN A 117 13.95 2.50 -5.45
CA ASN A 117 14.00 3.65 -4.56
C ASN A 117 14.88 3.38 -3.34
N LEU A 118 14.75 2.19 -2.74
CA LEU A 118 15.57 1.77 -1.62
C LEU A 118 17.05 1.69 -2.02
N ALA A 119 17.38 1.19 -3.22
CA ALA A 119 18.75 1.19 -3.75
C ALA A 119 19.38 2.60 -3.83
N LYS A 120 18.56 3.66 -3.95
CA LYS A 120 19.00 5.06 -3.96
C LYS A 120 19.02 5.72 -2.58
N THR A 121 18.53 5.04 -1.55
CA THR A 121 18.45 5.56 -0.18
C THR A 121 19.71 5.23 0.60
N ASN A 122 20.20 6.16 1.43
CA ASN A 122 21.38 5.93 2.30
C ASN A 122 21.04 5.82 3.80
N ARG A 123 19.75 5.83 4.16
CA ARG A 123 19.31 5.88 5.57
C ARG A 123 18.95 4.49 6.08
N LYS A 124 19.73 3.97 7.04
CA LYS A 124 19.48 2.68 7.71
C LYS A 124 18.06 2.55 8.26
N SER A 125 17.53 3.63 8.84
CA SER A 125 16.17 3.67 9.39
C SER A 125 15.08 3.41 8.35
N ILE A 126 15.27 3.90 7.12
CA ILE A 126 14.30 3.71 6.03
C ILE A 126 14.34 2.26 5.54
N PHE A 127 15.53 1.65 5.42
CA PHE A 127 15.65 0.23 5.11
C PHE A 127 14.97 -0.65 6.14
N ALA A 128 15.31 -0.49 7.43
CA ALA A 128 14.71 -1.26 8.52
C ALA A 128 13.18 -1.16 8.51
N THR A 129 12.68 0.07 8.41
CA THR A 129 11.24 0.33 8.41
C THR A 129 10.58 -0.28 7.17
N ALA A 130 11.13 -0.05 5.97
CA ALA A 130 10.58 -0.62 4.75
C ALA A 130 10.60 -2.15 4.78
N PHE A 131 11.70 -2.78 5.18
CA PHE A 131 11.82 -4.23 5.31
C PHE A 131 10.82 -4.79 6.32
N GLY A 132 10.64 -4.16 7.48
CA GLY A 132 9.63 -4.58 8.45
C GLY A 132 8.20 -4.54 7.88
N HIS A 133 7.86 -3.49 7.13
CA HIS A 133 6.55 -3.41 6.47
C HIS A 133 6.41 -4.39 5.31
N LEU A 134 7.48 -4.66 4.55
CA LEU A 134 7.47 -5.69 3.50
C LEU A 134 7.24 -7.08 4.11
N LEU A 135 7.95 -7.45 5.17
CA LEU A 135 7.77 -8.74 5.84
C LEU A 135 6.36 -8.93 6.41
N ARG A 136 5.78 -7.88 7.01
CA ARG A 136 4.46 -7.93 7.69
C ARG A 136 3.27 -7.71 6.76
N CYS A 137 3.44 -6.93 5.69
CA CYS A 137 2.31 -6.40 4.91
C CYS A 137 2.36 -6.79 3.44
N MET A 138 3.46 -7.37 2.92
CA MET A 138 3.54 -7.83 1.54
C MET A 138 3.65 -9.34 1.49
N TYR A 139 2.72 -9.98 0.77
CA TYR A 139 2.74 -11.42 0.66
C TYR A 139 1.88 -12.00 -0.43
N PHE A 140 2.16 -13.25 -0.79
CA PHE A 140 1.23 -14.07 -1.55
C PHE A 140 0.17 -14.70 -0.65
N ARG A 141 -1.08 -14.60 -1.08
CA ARG A 141 -2.21 -15.35 -0.53
C ARG A 141 -3.06 -15.79 -1.72
N ARG A 142 -3.29 -17.09 -1.84
CA ARG A 142 -4.19 -17.63 -2.88
C ARG A 142 -3.81 -17.18 -4.31
N GLY A 143 -2.51 -17.10 -4.60
CA GLY A 143 -1.97 -16.67 -5.90
C GLY A 143 -2.01 -15.15 -6.17
N ARG A 144 -2.60 -14.35 -5.28
CA ARG A 144 -2.65 -12.88 -5.39
C ARG A 144 -1.63 -12.23 -4.45
N VAL A 145 -1.14 -11.06 -4.82
CA VAL A 145 -0.30 -10.22 -3.96
C VAL A 145 -1.20 -9.40 -3.06
N VAL A 146 -1.07 -9.63 -1.75
CA VAL A 146 -1.65 -8.78 -0.72
C VAL A 146 -0.60 -7.76 -0.30
N SER A 147 -1.01 -6.50 -0.22
CA SER A 147 -0.14 -5.38 0.15
C SER A 147 -0.58 -4.66 1.43
N GLY A 148 -1.44 -5.30 2.23
CA GLY A 148 -1.96 -4.76 3.49
C GLY A 148 -1.61 -5.65 4.67
N GLY A 149 -1.37 -5.04 5.82
CA GLY A 149 -1.10 -5.76 7.07
C GLY A 149 -1.05 -4.83 8.28
N ARG A 150 -0.71 -5.40 9.43
CA ARG A 150 -0.47 -4.66 10.66
C ARG A 150 1.01 -4.73 11.01
N CYS A 151 1.58 -3.59 11.37
CA CYS A 151 3.01 -3.50 11.68
C CYS A 151 3.24 -2.62 12.91
N LYS A 152 3.48 -3.24 14.07
CA LYS A 152 3.85 -2.54 15.30
C LYS A 152 5.28 -2.00 15.22
N ALA A 153 5.48 -0.76 15.66
CA ALA A 153 6.79 -0.10 15.58
C ALA A 153 7.83 -0.77 16.49
N THR A 154 7.41 -1.25 17.66
CA THR A 154 8.27 -2.00 18.62
C THR A 154 8.84 -3.25 17.97
N TRP A 155 8.01 -4.02 17.27
CA TRP A 155 8.49 -5.22 16.57
C TRP A 155 9.53 -4.89 15.49
N THR A 156 9.32 -3.85 14.69
CA THR A 156 10.35 -3.43 13.70
C THR A 156 11.63 -2.98 14.41
N ALA A 157 11.51 -2.30 15.56
CA ALA A 157 12.64 -1.87 16.36
C ALA A 157 13.46 -3.06 16.89
N GLU A 158 12.77 -4.06 17.45
CA GLU A 158 13.35 -5.29 17.99
C GLU A 158 14.05 -6.11 16.88
N VAL A 159 13.33 -6.44 15.80
CA VAL A 159 13.88 -7.28 14.71
C VAL A 159 15.09 -6.61 14.06
N PHE A 160 15.01 -5.31 13.75
CA PHE A 160 16.06 -4.63 12.99
C PHE A 160 17.11 -3.94 13.88
N GLY A 161 16.99 -4.02 15.21
CA GLY A 161 17.93 -3.41 16.15
C GLY A 161 18.04 -1.89 16.01
N ILE A 162 16.90 -1.20 15.87
CA ILE A 162 16.84 0.27 15.78
C ILE A 162 15.85 0.84 16.79
N HIS A 163 16.04 2.07 17.26
CA HIS A 163 15.11 2.66 18.23
C HIS A 163 13.69 2.83 17.68
N GLU A 164 12.68 2.56 18.51
CA GLU A 164 11.26 2.69 18.13
C GLU A 164 10.90 4.10 17.64
N ARG A 165 11.43 5.15 18.28
CA ARG A 165 11.25 6.54 17.83
C ARG A 165 11.71 6.76 16.38
N THR A 166 12.79 6.08 15.99
CA THR A 166 13.38 6.13 14.65
C THR A 166 12.49 5.41 13.65
N VAL A 167 11.90 4.27 14.02
CA VAL A 167 10.90 3.56 13.21
C VAL A 167 9.69 4.45 12.97
N LYS A 168 9.14 5.09 14.01
CA LYS A 168 7.99 6.01 13.90
C LYS A 168 8.30 7.17 12.96
N ALA A 169 9.48 7.79 13.09
CA ALA A 169 9.90 8.88 12.21
C ALA A 169 10.06 8.43 10.75
N ALA A 170 10.72 7.29 10.51
CA ALA A 170 10.87 6.71 9.18
C ALA A 170 9.54 6.30 8.55
N ARG A 171 8.60 5.76 9.33
CA ARG A 171 7.25 5.44 8.88
C ARG A 171 6.51 6.70 8.43
N ARG A 172 6.51 7.77 9.22
CA ARG A 172 5.90 9.06 8.83
C ARG A 172 6.47 9.60 7.52
N GLU A 173 7.76 9.42 7.29
CA GLU A 173 8.40 9.82 6.02
C GLU A 173 7.93 8.95 4.84
N LEU A 174 7.80 7.65 5.04
CA LEU A 174 7.27 6.73 4.04
C LEU A 174 5.78 6.98 3.74
N GLU A 175 5.00 7.36 4.75
CA GLU A 175 3.62 7.82 4.62
C GLU A 175 3.56 9.14 3.83
N ARG A 176 4.40 10.11 4.15
CA ARG A 176 4.50 11.40 3.42
C ARG A 176 4.86 11.20 1.94
N ARG A 177 5.66 10.19 1.63
CA ARG A 177 6.01 9.83 0.24
C ARG A 177 4.93 9.02 -0.47
N LEU A 178 3.80 8.75 0.20
CA LEU A 178 2.71 7.90 -0.28
C LEU A 178 3.17 6.47 -0.63
N TRP A 179 4.28 6.01 -0.05
CA TRP A 179 4.72 4.62 -0.16
C TRP A 179 3.94 3.72 0.80
N LEU A 180 3.66 4.21 2.01
CA LEU A 180 2.73 3.60 2.96
C LEU A 180 1.45 4.44 3.04
N ILE A 181 0.31 3.76 3.08
CA ILE A 181 -1.00 4.36 3.34
C ILE A 181 -1.47 3.81 4.67
N ARG A 182 -1.63 4.68 5.65
CA ARG A 182 -2.19 4.31 6.95
C ARG A 182 -3.70 4.18 6.82
N GLN A 183 -4.24 3.11 7.41
CA GLN A 183 -5.67 2.89 7.54
C GLN A 183 -6.12 3.26 8.95
N ASP A 184 -7.40 3.59 9.09
CA ASP A 184 -8.00 3.83 10.38
C ASP A 184 -7.99 2.54 11.22
N SER A 185 -7.79 2.69 12.52
CA SER A 185 -7.66 1.57 13.44
C SER A 185 -8.05 2.01 14.84
N SER A 186 -8.80 1.17 15.55
CA SER A 186 -9.15 1.41 16.96
C SER A 186 -7.90 1.43 17.85
N GLN A 187 -7.97 2.14 18.98
CA GLN A 187 -6.86 2.22 19.93
C GLN A 187 -6.45 0.84 20.48
N TYR A 188 -7.42 -0.06 20.68
CA TYR A 188 -7.16 -1.46 21.05
C TYR A 188 -6.30 -2.18 19.99
N ALA A 189 -6.66 -2.05 18.71
CA ALA A 189 -5.90 -2.66 17.63
C ALA A 189 -4.48 -2.07 17.50
N LEU A 190 -4.34 -0.75 17.68
CA LEU A 190 -3.05 -0.06 17.69
C LEU A 190 -2.12 -0.59 18.79
N ASN A 191 -2.65 -0.81 20.00
CA ASN A 191 -1.86 -1.30 21.13
C ASN A 191 -1.43 -2.75 20.93
N ARG A 192 -2.34 -3.61 20.45
CA ARG A 192 -2.08 -5.05 20.31
C ARG A 192 -1.19 -5.39 19.12
N TRP A 193 -1.55 -4.90 17.93
CA TRP A 193 -0.93 -5.31 16.66
C TRP A 193 -0.22 -4.17 15.91
N GLY A 194 -0.44 -2.93 16.32
CA GLY A 194 0.02 -1.75 15.59
C GLY A 194 -0.96 -1.29 14.51
N PRO A 195 -0.63 -0.18 13.81
CA PRO A 195 -1.48 0.38 12.77
C PRO A 195 -1.66 -0.58 11.60
N ALA A 196 -2.88 -0.61 11.07
CA ALA A 196 -3.15 -1.17 9.76
C ALA A 196 -2.58 -0.24 8.68
N VAL A 197 -1.83 -0.82 7.75
CA VAL A 197 -1.09 -0.09 6.72
C VAL A 197 -1.12 -0.87 5.42
N ILE A 198 -1.15 -0.14 4.32
CA ILE A 198 -1.09 -0.66 2.96
C ILE A 198 0.18 -0.13 2.28
N VAL A 199 1.00 -1.02 1.74
CA VAL A 199 2.08 -0.66 0.83
C VAL A 199 1.46 -0.29 -0.51
N ASN A 200 1.64 0.96 -0.92
CA ASN A 200 1.02 1.48 -2.13
C ASN A 200 1.73 0.92 -3.38
N LEU A 201 1.11 -0.05 -4.05
CA LEU A 201 1.66 -0.65 -5.28
C LEU A 201 1.63 0.31 -6.48
N ARG A 202 0.72 1.29 -6.48
CA ARG A 202 0.59 2.31 -7.53
C ARG A 202 1.55 3.48 -7.33
N TRP A 203 2.29 3.49 -6.22
CA TRP A 203 3.23 4.54 -5.87
C TRP A 203 4.21 4.86 -7.00
N ARG A 204 4.49 6.16 -7.13
CA ARG A 204 5.55 6.71 -7.96
C ARG A 204 6.42 7.56 -7.05
N PRO A 205 7.74 7.27 -6.95
CA PRO A 205 8.61 8.17 -6.21
C PRO A 205 8.51 9.54 -6.85
N THR A 206 8.22 10.55 -6.04
CA THR A 206 8.39 11.93 -6.48
C THR A 206 9.85 12.07 -6.86
N THR A 207 10.14 12.06 -8.16
CA THR A 207 11.35 12.71 -8.62
C THR A 207 11.20 14.12 -8.07
N ASN A 208 12.13 14.55 -7.22
CA ASN A 208 12.46 15.96 -7.18
C ASN A 208 12.87 16.28 -8.62
N ARG A 209 11.89 16.57 -9.47
CA ARG A 209 12.07 17.48 -10.58
C ARG A 209 12.36 18.76 -9.82
N ALA A 210 13.63 18.94 -9.45
CA ALA A 210 14.18 20.28 -9.43
C ALA A 210 13.57 20.88 -10.68
N LYS A 211 12.69 21.88 -10.50
CA LYS A 211 12.16 22.62 -11.64
C LYS A 211 13.42 23.07 -12.34
N SER A 212 13.82 22.37 -13.40
CA SER A 212 14.81 22.90 -14.32
C SER A 212 14.24 24.28 -14.62
N PRO A 213 15.02 25.36 -14.45
CA PRO A 213 14.59 26.64 -14.96
C PRO A 213 14.07 26.38 -16.38
N PRO A 214 12.91 26.95 -16.77
CA PRO A 214 12.50 26.83 -18.16
C PRO A 214 13.72 27.17 -19.01
N PRO A 215 14.05 26.37 -20.05
CA PRO A 215 15.17 26.68 -20.91
C PRO A 215 15.03 28.15 -21.32
N ALA A 216 16.11 28.93 -21.15
CA ALA A 216 16.11 30.32 -21.55
C ALA A 216 15.55 30.39 -22.98
N ARG A 217 14.49 31.17 -23.17
CA ARG A 217 13.92 31.37 -24.51
C ARG A 217 15.08 31.79 -25.41
N GLN A 218 15.41 30.96 -26.39
CA GLN A 218 16.31 31.36 -27.45
C GLN A 218 15.59 32.47 -28.21
N SER A 219 15.96 33.72 -27.91
CA SER A 219 15.54 34.89 -28.65
C SER A 219 16.25 34.84 -30.00
N HIS A 220 15.64 34.19 -30.98
CA HIS A 220 16.00 34.45 -32.37
C HIS A 220 15.44 35.82 -32.75
N PRO A 221 16.24 36.75 -33.31
CA PRO A 221 15.72 37.97 -33.89
C PRO A 221 14.76 37.59 -35.02
N GLN A 222 13.46 37.85 -34.85
CA GLN A 222 12.50 37.76 -35.94
C GLN A 222 12.63 39.04 -36.78
N SER A 223 12.87 38.89 -38.07
CA SER A 223 12.73 39.97 -39.06
C SER A 223 11.29 40.48 -39.04
N PRO A 224 11.05 41.80 -39.19
CA PRO A 224 9.69 42.34 -39.20
C PRO A 224 8.90 41.79 -40.41
N PRO A 225 7.60 41.51 -40.25
CA PRO A 225 6.76 41.07 -41.36
C PRO A 225 6.51 42.23 -42.34
N PRO A 226 6.41 41.96 -43.66
CA PRO A 226 6.14 42.98 -44.66
C PRO A 226 4.69 43.49 -44.54
N ILE A 227 4.55 44.81 -44.56
CA ILE A 227 3.27 45.53 -44.56
C ILE A 227 2.61 45.34 -45.94
N LEU A 228 1.38 44.82 -45.95
CA LEU A 228 0.53 44.89 -47.13
C LEU A 228 -0.90 45.21 -46.70
N ASP A 229 -1.17 46.52 -46.61
CA ASP A 229 -2.51 47.10 -46.62
C ASP A 229 -3.10 46.94 -48.01
N LYS A 230 -4.26 46.30 -48.10
CA LYS A 230 -5.27 46.60 -49.10
C LYS A 230 -6.65 46.53 -48.45
N GLU A 231 -7.11 47.70 -48.01
CA GLU A 231 -8.53 47.98 -47.83
C GLU A 231 -9.31 47.66 -49.11
N LEU A 232 -10.62 47.38 -49.00
CA LEU A 232 -11.65 48.32 -49.41
C LEU A 232 -13.05 47.80 -48.95
N PHE A 233 -13.71 48.59 -48.08
CA PHE A 233 -15.13 48.97 -48.04
C PHE A 233 -16.27 47.92 -48.29
N TYR A 234 -17.45 47.88 -47.65
CA TYR A 234 -18.37 48.97 -47.27
C TYR A 234 -19.53 48.43 -46.38
N ARG A 235 -20.02 49.29 -45.47
CA ARG A 235 -21.45 49.53 -45.10
C ARG A 235 -22.13 48.76 -43.93
N ARG A 236 -22.38 49.56 -42.88
CA ARG A 236 -23.30 49.43 -41.72
C ARG A 236 -24.61 48.66 -41.97
N SER A 237 -25.08 47.95 -40.94
CA SER A 237 -26.34 48.26 -40.24
C SER A 237 -26.45 47.52 -38.89
N LYS A 238 -27.29 48.09 -38.02
CA LYS A 238 -27.47 47.83 -36.59
C LYS A 238 -28.57 46.78 -36.33
N ASN A 239 -28.46 46.15 -35.16
CA ASN A 239 -29.52 45.75 -34.20
C ASN A 239 -30.24 44.38 -34.30
N GLN A 240 -30.18 43.73 -33.12
CA GLN A 240 -31.16 42.91 -32.38
C GLN A 240 -31.16 41.36 -32.50
N GLU A 241 -31.15 40.76 -31.30
CA GLU A 241 -30.89 39.37 -30.88
C GLU A 241 -32.09 38.41 -31.07
N PRO A 242 -31.88 37.08 -30.90
CA PRO A 242 -32.49 36.43 -29.73
C PRO A 242 -31.56 35.46 -28.95
N PRO A 243 -32.00 34.99 -27.77
CA PRO A 243 -31.13 34.63 -26.65
C PRO A 243 -30.63 33.19 -26.63
N ILE A 244 -29.52 33.03 -25.91
CA ILE A 244 -28.86 31.79 -25.52
C ILE A 244 -29.87 30.83 -24.86
N GLU A 245 -30.20 29.74 -25.55
CA GLU A 245 -30.90 28.60 -24.96
C GLU A 245 -30.08 28.02 -23.80
N ARG A 246 -30.64 28.12 -22.60
CA ARG A 246 -30.22 27.37 -21.43
C ARG A 246 -30.58 25.92 -21.67
N LYS A 247 -29.58 25.03 -21.78
CA LYS A 247 -29.81 23.59 -21.64
C LYS A 247 -30.10 23.29 -20.17
N ASP A 248 -31.38 23.15 -19.85
CA ASP A 248 -31.83 22.44 -18.65
C ASP A 248 -31.38 20.98 -18.76
N GLY A 249 -30.27 20.68 -18.10
CA GLY A 249 -29.81 19.32 -17.86
C GLY A 249 -30.62 18.68 -16.74
N PHE A 250 -31.68 17.98 -17.09
CA PHE A 250 -32.38 17.04 -16.21
C PHE A 250 -31.42 15.92 -15.77
N GLN A 251 -30.75 16.10 -14.63
CA GLN A 251 -30.05 15.00 -13.96
C GLN A 251 -31.07 14.18 -13.19
N ILE A 252 -31.34 12.96 -13.68
CA ILE A 252 -31.94 11.90 -12.88
C ILE A 252 -31.00 11.66 -11.70
N ARG A 253 -31.32 12.26 -10.54
CA ARG A 253 -30.75 11.86 -9.27
C ARG A 253 -31.27 10.47 -8.97
N VAL A 254 -30.48 9.45 -9.29
CA VAL A 254 -30.64 8.11 -8.69
C VAL A 254 -30.26 8.27 -7.21
N GLY A 255 -31.24 8.71 -6.42
CA GLY A 255 -31.08 8.91 -4.98
C GLY A 255 -30.98 7.57 -4.27
N SER A 256 -29.76 7.11 -3.96
CA SER A 256 -29.59 6.29 -2.77
C SER A 256 -29.52 7.24 -1.58
N SER A 257 -30.65 7.46 -0.89
CA SER A 257 -30.63 8.25 0.34
C SER A 257 -29.64 7.64 1.33
N ALA A 258 -28.86 8.47 2.03
CA ALA A 258 -27.96 8.03 3.07
C ALA A 258 -28.75 7.24 4.15
N PRO A 259 -28.22 6.12 4.67
CA PRO A 259 -28.93 5.29 5.64
C PRO A 259 -29.12 6.09 6.94
N ARG A 260 -30.33 6.07 7.50
CA ARG A 260 -30.68 6.76 8.75
C ARG A 260 -31.25 5.78 9.74
N ILE A 261 -30.77 5.79 10.99
CA ILE A 261 -31.26 4.88 12.04
C ILE A 261 -32.72 5.14 12.44
N SER A 262 -33.21 6.37 12.23
CA SER A 262 -34.63 6.69 12.42
C SER A 262 -35.53 6.09 11.33
N ARG A 263 -34.97 5.74 10.16
CA ARG A 263 -35.69 5.16 9.03
C ARG A 263 -34.80 4.16 8.28
N VAL A 264 -34.75 2.94 8.83
CA VAL A 264 -33.99 1.84 8.24
C VAL A 264 -34.78 1.23 7.09
N HIS A 265 -34.15 1.04 5.93
CA HIS A 265 -34.71 0.33 4.79
C HIS A 265 -34.11 -1.07 4.65
N ALA A 266 -34.82 -1.99 3.99
CA ALA A 266 -34.33 -3.36 3.78
C ALA A 266 -32.97 -3.39 3.07
N ARG A 267 -32.76 -2.51 2.09
CA ARG A 267 -31.49 -2.34 1.37
C ARG A 267 -30.31 -1.91 2.26
N ASP A 268 -30.59 -1.27 3.40
CA ASP A 268 -29.55 -0.87 4.35
C ASP A 268 -28.96 -2.07 5.11
N LEU A 269 -29.72 -3.16 5.20
CA LEU A 269 -29.33 -4.40 5.88
C LEU A 269 -28.57 -5.37 4.95
N GLU A 270 -28.46 -5.07 3.66
CA GLU A 270 -27.74 -5.92 2.70
C GLU A 270 -26.24 -5.62 2.68
N MET A 271 -25.89 -4.34 2.68
CA MET A 271 -24.53 -3.84 2.48
C MET A 271 -23.83 -3.56 3.81
N SER A 272 -22.69 -4.21 4.05
CA SER A 272 -21.89 -4.04 5.28
C SER A 272 -21.52 -2.57 5.57
N GLU A 273 -21.29 -1.77 4.52
CA GLU A 273 -20.98 -0.33 4.64
C GLU A 273 -22.15 0.46 5.23
N ARG A 274 -23.38 0.12 4.84
CA ARG A 274 -24.60 0.79 5.31
C ARG A 274 -24.95 0.37 6.73
N ILE A 275 -24.71 -0.89 7.09
CA ILE A 275 -24.86 -1.40 8.47
C ILE A 275 -23.87 -0.68 9.41
N GLU A 276 -22.62 -0.46 9.01
CA GLU A 276 -21.67 0.32 9.81
C GLU A 276 -22.08 1.78 9.97
N ALA A 277 -22.60 2.41 8.91
CA ALA A 277 -23.14 3.76 9.00
C ALA A 277 -24.31 3.85 10.00
N LEU A 278 -25.19 2.84 10.04
CA LEU A 278 -26.27 2.74 11.03
C LEU A 278 -25.73 2.48 12.44
N ARG A 279 -24.69 1.65 12.61
CA ARG A 279 -24.07 1.38 13.90
C ARG A 279 -23.46 2.64 14.50
N ASN A 280 -22.77 3.45 13.69
CA ASN A 280 -22.19 4.71 14.14
C ASN A 280 -23.27 5.68 14.65
N GLN A 281 -24.42 5.74 13.97
CA GLN A 281 -25.58 6.51 14.44
C GLN A 281 -26.18 5.90 15.72
N ALA A 282 -26.23 4.57 15.85
CA ALA A 282 -26.71 3.88 17.05
C ALA A 282 -25.82 4.17 18.28
N ILE A 283 -24.51 4.28 18.09
CA ILE A 283 -23.55 4.66 19.14
C ILE A 283 -23.78 6.11 19.57
N GLN A 284 -23.95 7.03 18.61
CA GLN A 284 -24.23 8.43 18.91
C GLN A 284 -25.54 8.61 19.70
N LEU A 285 -26.53 7.75 19.47
CA LEU A 285 -27.80 7.72 20.20
C LEU A 285 -27.77 6.87 21.48
N GLY A 286 -26.62 6.27 21.85
CA GLY A 286 -26.46 5.48 23.07
C GLY A 286 -27.17 4.11 23.05
N LEU A 287 -27.62 3.64 21.90
CA LEU A 287 -28.32 2.35 21.76
C LEU A 287 -27.37 1.16 21.87
N VAL A 288 -26.12 1.33 21.42
CA VAL A 288 -25.10 0.29 21.29
C VAL A 288 -23.75 0.88 21.72
N ARG A 289 -22.86 0.09 22.35
CA ARG A 289 -21.52 0.55 22.75
C ARG A 289 -20.51 0.33 21.62
N ASP A 290 -19.43 1.10 21.60
CA ASP A 290 -18.34 0.90 20.64
C ASP A 290 -17.39 -0.22 21.07
N THR A 291 -17.90 -1.45 21.12
CA THR A 291 -17.12 -2.65 21.43
C THR A 291 -17.19 -3.67 20.29
N ALA A 292 -16.18 -4.52 20.18
CA ALA A 292 -16.14 -5.55 19.14
C ALA A 292 -17.29 -6.57 19.25
N CYS A 293 -17.68 -6.92 20.49
CA CYS A 293 -18.81 -7.81 20.73
C CYS A 293 -20.14 -7.17 20.32
N ASP A 294 -20.33 -5.89 20.62
CA ASP A 294 -21.55 -5.18 20.23
C ASP A 294 -21.58 -4.91 18.72
N ARG A 295 -20.43 -4.71 18.08
CA ARG A 295 -20.31 -4.70 16.61
C ARG A 295 -20.79 -6.03 16.02
N LEU A 296 -20.31 -7.16 16.53
CA LEU A 296 -20.74 -8.48 16.07
C LEU A 296 -22.25 -8.69 16.28
N ARG A 297 -22.77 -8.38 17.46
CA ARG A 297 -24.22 -8.47 17.76
C ARG A 297 -25.07 -7.59 16.85
N PHE A 298 -24.58 -6.40 16.52
CA PHE A 298 -25.29 -5.47 15.62
C PHE A 298 -25.39 -6.02 14.19
N HIS A 299 -24.29 -6.56 13.66
CA HIS A 299 -24.29 -7.21 12.34
C HIS A 299 -25.07 -8.54 12.36
N GLY A 300 -24.98 -9.31 13.45
CA GLY A 300 -25.76 -10.53 13.65
C GLY A 300 -27.27 -10.26 13.70
N ALA A 301 -27.69 -9.17 14.35
CA ALA A 301 -29.09 -8.74 14.35
C ALA A 301 -29.59 -8.37 12.94
N ALA A 302 -28.73 -7.77 12.10
CA ALA A 302 -29.08 -7.45 10.71
C ALA A 302 -29.28 -8.73 9.89
N GLU A 303 -28.39 -9.73 10.03
CA GLU A 303 -28.54 -11.03 9.37
C GLU A 303 -29.77 -11.81 9.87
N HIS A 304 -29.99 -11.85 11.18
CA HIS A 304 -31.16 -12.49 11.77
C HIS A 304 -32.45 -11.86 11.26
N ALA A 305 -32.54 -10.53 11.28
CA ALA A 305 -33.70 -9.82 10.78
C ALA A 305 -33.95 -10.08 9.29
N ARG A 306 -32.89 -10.22 8.49
CA ARG A 306 -32.99 -10.55 7.06
C ARG A 306 -33.46 -11.99 6.82
N MET A 307 -33.04 -12.94 7.65
CA MET A 307 -33.38 -14.36 7.46
C MET A 307 -34.71 -14.76 8.06
N LYS A 308 -35.10 -14.16 9.19
CA LYS A 308 -36.26 -14.62 9.99
C LYS A 308 -37.48 -13.72 9.89
N ALA A 309 -37.36 -12.48 9.39
CA ALA A 309 -38.53 -11.62 9.24
C ALA A 309 -39.40 -12.03 8.04
N THR A 310 -40.67 -12.32 8.28
CA THR A 310 -41.63 -12.71 7.24
C THR A 310 -42.10 -11.53 6.37
N SER A 311 -42.15 -10.31 6.92
CA SER A 311 -42.72 -9.15 6.21
C SER A 311 -42.03 -7.81 6.49
N ASN A 312 -41.38 -7.66 7.66
CA ASN A 312 -40.72 -6.40 8.03
C ASN A 312 -39.32 -6.62 8.66
N PRO A 313 -38.29 -6.90 7.83
CA PRO A 313 -36.92 -7.04 8.30
C PRO A 313 -36.38 -5.80 9.04
N PRO A 314 -36.58 -4.55 8.54
CA PRO A 314 -36.10 -3.36 9.26
C PRO A 314 -36.75 -3.15 10.63
N GLY A 315 -38.05 -3.48 10.75
CA GLY A 315 -38.77 -3.40 12.03
C GLY A 315 -38.24 -4.40 13.05
N LEU A 316 -38.02 -5.66 12.64
CA LEU A 316 -37.46 -6.70 13.49
C LEU A 316 -36.03 -6.34 13.95
N PHE A 317 -35.22 -5.83 13.02
CA PHE A 317 -33.87 -5.34 13.32
C PHE A 317 -33.87 -4.25 14.40
N MET A 318 -34.69 -3.21 14.23
CA MET A 318 -34.78 -2.13 15.20
C MET A 318 -35.36 -2.57 16.54
N TRP A 319 -36.28 -3.54 16.54
CA TRP A 319 -36.81 -4.14 17.76
C TRP A 319 -35.72 -4.90 18.53
N LEU A 320 -34.92 -5.73 17.87
CA LEU A 320 -33.80 -6.48 18.48
C LEU A 320 -32.78 -5.55 19.13
N ILE A 321 -32.44 -4.44 18.47
CA ILE A 321 -31.47 -3.45 18.97
C ILE A 321 -32.03 -2.70 20.18
N ARG A 322 -33.27 -2.20 20.09
CA ARG A 322 -33.88 -1.43 21.19
C ARG A 322 -34.11 -2.27 22.44
N GLN A 323 -34.54 -3.53 22.25
CA GLN A 323 -34.81 -4.47 23.33
C GLN A 323 -33.58 -5.27 23.77
N LYS A 324 -32.42 -5.07 23.10
CA LYS A 324 -31.14 -5.76 23.34
C LYS A 324 -31.29 -7.28 23.41
N LYS A 325 -32.12 -7.84 22.52
CA LYS A 325 -32.49 -9.25 22.50
C LYS A 325 -31.48 -10.09 21.70
N TRP A 326 -30.23 -10.05 22.15
CA TRP A 326 -29.11 -10.73 21.49
C TRP A 326 -29.22 -12.26 21.52
N SER A 327 -29.96 -12.82 22.47
CA SER A 327 -30.19 -14.27 22.60
C SER A 327 -30.95 -14.90 21.44
N PHE A 328 -31.59 -14.09 20.59
CA PHE A 328 -32.31 -14.57 19.41
C PHE A 328 -31.39 -14.75 18.19
N ILE A 329 -30.17 -14.22 18.25
CA ILE A 329 -29.18 -14.37 17.19
C ILE A 329 -28.54 -15.74 17.34
N THR A 330 -28.63 -16.55 16.29
CA THR A 330 -28.04 -17.89 16.25
C THR A 330 -26.55 -17.82 15.91
N GLN A 331 -25.80 -18.85 16.29
CA GLN A 331 -24.37 -18.94 16.00
C GLN A 331 -24.08 -18.86 14.48
N ASP A 332 -24.91 -19.48 13.65
CA ASP A 332 -24.79 -19.41 12.18
C ASP A 332 -24.95 -17.99 11.62
N GLU A 333 -25.76 -17.15 12.27
CA GLU A 333 -25.96 -15.74 11.89
C GLU A 333 -24.77 -14.88 12.35
N GLU A 334 -24.20 -15.17 13.52
CA GLU A 334 -22.96 -14.54 13.99
C GLU A 334 -21.77 -14.87 13.07
N ASP A 335 -21.64 -16.13 12.63
CA ASP A 335 -20.57 -16.54 11.71
C ASP A 335 -20.68 -15.88 10.33
N ARG A 336 -21.91 -15.65 9.84
CA ARG A 336 -22.15 -14.86 8.62
C ARG A 336 -21.83 -13.38 8.82
N ALA A 337 -22.22 -12.82 9.96
CA ALA A 337 -21.87 -11.46 10.33
C ALA A 337 -20.35 -11.26 10.42
N LEU A 338 -19.62 -12.23 11.01
CA LEU A 338 -18.15 -12.21 11.05
C LEU A 338 -17.53 -12.24 9.66
N ARG A 339 -18.06 -13.07 8.75
CA ARG A 339 -17.62 -13.10 7.35
C ARG A 339 -17.81 -11.74 6.67
N LYS A 340 -18.99 -11.13 6.81
CA LYS A 340 -19.28 -9.79 6.25
C LYS A 340 -18.44 -8.68 6.87
N ILE A 341 -18.18 -8.72 8.18
CA ILE A 341 -17.29 -7.77 8.86
C ILE A 341 -15.86 -7.93 8.33
N LYS A 342 -15.40 -9.18 8.18
CA LYS A 342 -14.07 -9.48 7.65
C LYS A 342 -13.93 -9.06 6.19
N GLU A 343 -14.96 -9.29 5.38
CA GLU A 343 -15.06 -8.84 4.00
C GLU A 343 -15.07 -7.31 3.89
N PHE A 344 -15.75 -6.62 4.79
CA PHE A 344 -15.72 -5.16 4.84
C PHE A 344 -14.35 -4.62 5.31
N ASP A 345 -13.78 -5.18 6.37
CA ASP A 345 -12.50 -4.72 6.94
C ASP A 345 -11.29 -5.10 6.06
N PHE A 346 -11.39 -6.16 5.25
CA PHE A 346 -10.25 -6.74 4.51
C PHE A 346 -10.50 -7.04 3.01
N GLY A 347 -11.73 -6.86 2.48
CA GLY A 347 -12.14 -7.13 1.10
C GLY A 347 -12.73 -8.54 0.84
N ILE A 348 -13.47 -8.70 -0.27
CA ILE A 348 -14.13 -9.97 -0.70
C ILE A 348 -13.12 -11.10 -0.95
N ASP A 349 -13.32 -12.23 -0.28
CA ASP A 349 -12.55 -13.48 -0.46
C ASP A 349 -13.34 -14.40 -1.42
N GLU A 350 -13.15 -14.28 -2.73
CA GLU A 350 -13.89 -14.98 -3.82
C GLU A 350 -13.72 -16.53 -3.84
N ARG A 351 -13.41 -17.18 -2.71
CA ARG A 351 -13.30 -18.65 -2.62
C ARG A 351 -14.25 -19.29 -1.60
N GLU A 352 -15.22 -18.56 -1.06
CA GLU A 352 -16.28 -19.15 -0.21
C GLU A 352 -17.59 -19.42 -0.97
N THR A 353 -17.63 -19.22 -2.29
CA THR A 353 -18.78 -19.52 -3.16
C THR A 353 -18.49 -20.60 -4.20
N ALA A 354 -17.59 -21.54 -3.89
CA ALA A 354 -17.32 -22.72 -4.72
C ALA A 354 -17.49 -23.99 -3.88
#